data_AF-A0A8C9HF23-F1
#
_entry.id   AF-A0A8C9HF23-F1
#
_cell.length_a   1.000
_cell.length_b   1.000
_cell.length_c   1.000
_cell.angle_alpha   90.00
_cell.angle_beta   90.00
_cell.angle_gamma   90.00
#
_symmetry.space_group_name_H-M   'P 1'
#
loop_
_entity.id
_entity.type
_entity.pdbx_description
1 polymer ?
#
loop_
_entity_poly.entity_id
_entity_poly.type
_entity_poly.pdbx_seq_one_letter_code
_entity_poly.pdbx_strand_id
1 'polypeptide(L)'
;MKILFVEPAIFLSAFAMTLTSPLTTQYVYRRIWEETGNYTFSSDSNISECEKNKSSPIFAFQEEVQKKVSRFNLQMDISGLIPGLVSTFILLSISDHYGRKFPMILSSVGALATSVWLCLLCYFAFPFQLLIASTFVGAFCGNYTTFWGACFAYIVDQCKEHKQKTIRIAIIDFLVGLVTGLTGLLSGYFIRGLGFGWSFLIIAVSLAVNLIYILFFLGDPVKEFSSQNVTMSCSEGFKNLFYRTYMLFKNASSKRRFLLCLLLFTMITYFFVVIGISPIFILYELDSPLCWNEVFIGYGSALNSASFLTSFLGIWLFSYCMEDIHMAFIGIFTTMTGMAMTAFAKTTLMMFLARVPFLFTVVPFSVLRAMLSKVVHSTEQVLSSVSAGMREAMNFLYKKNPVKTTEVNSIEVHSIQLIQWKNPVKNASDR
;
A
#
# COMPACT_ATOMS: atom_id res chain seq x y z
N MET A 1 0.76 30.82 9.84
CA MET A 1 1.69 29.97 10.62
C MET A 1 1.83 28.65 9.87
N LYS A 2 3.04 28.26 9.46
CA LYS A 2 3.26 26.97 8.77
C LYS A 2 3.41 25.86 9.83
N ILE A 3 2.70 24.76 9.63
CA ILE A 3 2.62 23.60 10.51
C ILE A 3 3.42 22.46 9.86
N LEU A 4 4.19 21.73 10.65
CA LEU A 4 5.06 20.63 10.21
C LEU A 4 4.40 19.23 10.39
N PHE A 5 3.08 19.20 10.56
CA PHE A 5 2.30 17.98 10.72
C PHE A 5 1.63 17.59 9.39
N VAL A 6 1.97 16.41 8.88
CA VAL A 6 1.40 15.84 7.64
C VAL A 6 0.15 14.98 7.93
N GLU A 7 -0.08 14.65 9.19
CA GLU A 7 -1.15 13.77 9.68
C GLU A 7 -2.56 14.24 9.27
N PRO A 8 -2.92 15.53 9.34
CA PRO A 8 -4.24 15.97 8.86
C PRO A 8 -4.43 15.73 7.36
N ALA A 9 -3.36 15.90 6.57
CA ALA A 9 -3.42 15.67 5.13
C ALA A 9 -3.64 14.19 4.80
N ILE A 10 -2.96 13.33 5.57
CA ILE A 10 -3.12 11.88 5.51
C ILE A 10 -4.54 11.46 5.85
N PHE A 11 -5.10 12.01 6.94
CA PHE A 11 -6.46 11.71 7.38
C PHE A 11 -7.51 12.04 6.31
N LEU A 12 -7.47 13.26 5.75
CA LEU A 12 -8.44 13.71 4.75
C LEU A 12 -8.30 12.96 3.42
N SER A 13 -7.07 12.64 3.01
CA SER A 13 -6.80 11.83 1.82
C SER A 13 -7.24 10.38 1.98
N ALA A 14 -6.99 9.78 3.16
CA ALA A 14 -7.49 8.45 3.50
C ALA A 14 -9.02 8.41 3.49
N PHE A 15 -9.69 9.44 4.04
CA PHE A 15 -11.14 9.55 4.05
C PHE A 15 -11.71 9.56 2.61
N ALA A 16 -11.14 10.40 1.74
CA ALA A 16 -11.54 10.48 0.34
C ALA A 16 -11.32 9.14 -0.39
N MET A 17 -10.14 8.53 -0.25
CA MET A 17 -9.77 7.29 -0.93
C MET A 17 -10.69 6.13 -0.55
N THR A 18 -10.90 5.93 0.75
CA THR A 18 -11.66 4.79 1.30
C THR A 18 -13.16 4.92 1.07
N LEU A 19 -13.67 6.16 0.96
CA LEU A 19 -15.07 6.42 0.62
C LEU A 19 -15.32 6.31 -0.91
N THR A 20 -14.34 6.68 -1.74
CA THR A 20 -14.48 6.66 -3.21
C THR A 20 -14.69 5.24 -3.75
N SER A 21 -13.92 4.24 -3.25
CA SER A 21 -13.99 2.86 -3.76
C SER A 21 -15.41 2.26 -3.72
N PRO A 22 -16.10 2.17 -2.57
CA PRO A 22 -17.44 1.60 -2.52
C PRO A 22 -18.47 2.42 -3.30
N LEU A 23 -18.36 3.75 -3.29
CA LEU A 23 -19.28 4.64 -4.03
C LEU A 23 -19.17 4.44 -5.54
N THR A 24 -17.95 4.43 -6.08
CA THR A 24 -17.74 4.28 -7.53
C THR A 24 -18.16 2.88 -8.00
N THR A 25 -17.82 1.81 -7.26
CA THR A 25 -18.23 0.45 -7.65
C THR A 25 -19.75 0.28 -7.63
N GLN A 26 -20.44 0.75 -6.59
CA GLN A 26 -21.90 0.66 -6.53
C GLN A 26 -22.60 1.57 -7.55
N TYR A 27 -22.03 2.76 -7.81
CA TYR A 27 -22.54 3.65 -8.85
C TYR A 27 -22.45 3.02 -10.25
N VAL A 28 -21.29 2.48 -10.61
CA VAL A 28 -21.09 1.79 -11.90
C VAL A 28 -22.02 0.59 -12.01
N TYR A 29 -22.17 -0.20 -10.94
CA TYR A 29 -23.10 -1.31 -10.91
C TYR A 29 -24.53 -0.87 -11.25
N ARG A 30 -25.02 0.18 -10.59
CA ARG A 30 -26.36 0.72 -10.82
C ARG A 30 -26.54 1.27 -12.23
N ARG A 31 -25.55 1.97 -12.78
CA ARG A 31 -25.61 2.49 -14.16
C ARG A 31 -25.63 1.37 -15.20
N ILE A 32 -24.81 0.34 -15.03
CA ILE A 32 -24.80 -0.82 -15.93
C ILE A 32 -26.10 -1.61 -15.82
N TRP A 33 -26.67 -1.71 -14.62
CA TRP A 33 -27.98 -2.31 -14.41
C TRP A 33 -29.07 -1.59 -15.21
N GLU A 34 -29.15 -0.26 -15.05
CA GLU A 34 -30.13 0.60 -15.75
C GLU A 34 -29.98 0.56 -17.27
N GLU A 35 -28.74 0.47 -17.79
CA GLU A 35 -28.49 0.38 -19.24
C GLU A 35 -28.73 -1.02 -19.83
N THR A 36 -28.57 -2.09 -19.03
CA THR A 36 -28.65 -3.47 -19.55
C THR A 36 -30.09 -3.97 -19.67
N GLY A 37 -31.03 -3.49 -18.84
CA GLY A 37 -32.43 -3.92 -18.96
C GLY A 37 -33.41 -3.21 -18.04
N ASN A 38 -34.69 -3.61 -18.15
CA ASN A 38 -35.83 -2.92 -17.53
C ASN A 38 -36.23 -3.48 -16.15
N TYR A 39 -35.38 -4.30 -15.52
CA TYR A 39 -35.68 -4.82 -14.18
C TYR A 39 -35.50 -3.73 -13.12
N THR A 40 -36.46 -3.63 -12.19
CA THR A 40 -36.36 -2.69 -11.08
C THR A 40 -35.25 -3.10 -10.11
N PHE A 41 -34.31 -2.19 -9.87
CA PHE A 41 -33.28 -2.39 -8.86
C PHE A 41 -33.94 -2.27 -7.47
N SER A 42 -34.15 -3.40 -6.79
CA SER A 42 -34.78 -3.42 -5.46
C SER A 42 -33.72 -3.25 -4.37
N SER A 43 -33.57 -2.02 -3.85
CA SER A 43 -32.68 -1.70 -2.71
C SER A 43 -33.42 -1.76 -1.36
N ASP A 44 -34.76 -1.77 -1.36
CA ASP A 44 -35.59 -1.39 -0.20
C ASP A 44 -35.87 -2.47 0.84
N SER A 45 -35.18 -3.59 0.80
CA SER A 45 -35.48 -4.70 1.70
C SER A 45 -34.34 -4.90 2.70
N ASN A 46 -34.67 -5.15 3.97
CA ASN A 46 -33.73 -5.65 4.99
C ASN A 46 -33.31 -7.09 4.68
N ILE A 47 -33.22 -7.45 3.40
CA ILE A 47 -32.93 -8.78 2.94
C ILE A 47 -31.41 -8.94 2.96
N SER A 48 -30.97 -9.88 3.77
CA SER A 48 -29.58 -10.31 3.88
C SER A 48 -29.29 -11.54 3.01
N GLU A 49 -30.30 -12.06 2.32
CA GLU A 49 -30.24 -13.26 1.47
C GLU A 49 -31.28 -13.23 0.33
N CYS A 50 -30.84 -13.31 -0.92
CA CYS A 50 -31.74 -13.46 -2.07
C CYS A 50 -32.16 -14.92 -2.33
N GLU A 51 -33.36 -15.10 -2.89
CA GLU A 51 -33.81 -16.40 -3.39
C GLU A 51 -32.90 -16.95 -4.51
N LYS A 52 -32.58 -18.24 -4.42
CA LYS A 52 -31.59 -18.94 -5.25
C LYS A 52 -32.22 -19.63 -6.47
N ASN A 53 -33.29 -19.08 -7.04
CA ASN A 53 -33.89 -19.69 -8.22
C ASN A 53 -33.03 -19.42 -9.46
N LYS A 54 -32.04 -20.29 -9.69
CA LYS A 54 -31.11 -20.21 -10.83
C LYS A 54 -31.80 -20.27 -12.20
N SER A 55 -33.04 -20.76 -12.25
CA SER A 55 -33.85 -20.80 -13.47
C SER A 55 -34.58 -19.48 -13.73
N SER A 56 -34.51 -18.51 -12.82
CA SER A 56 -35.15 -17.21 -13.02
C SER A 56 -34.36 -16.35 -14.02
N PRO A 57 -35.04 -15.59 -14.90
CA PRO A 57 -34.38 -14.68 -15.84
C PRO A 57 -33.67 -13.51 -15.14
N ILE A 58 -34.09 -13.15 -13.92
CA ILE A 58 -33.46 -12.12 -13.08
C ILE A 58 -32.07 -12.57 -12.62
N PHE A 59 -31.91 -13.86 -12.27
CA PHE A 59 -30.61 -14.41 -11.89
C PHE A 59 -29.60 -14.36 -13.04
N ALA A 60 -30.02 -14.76 -14.25
CA ALA A 60 -29.17 -14.67 -15.44
C ALA A 60 -28.81 -13.21 -15.80
N PHE A 61 -29.76 -12.28 -15.61
CA PHE A 61 -29.54 -10.86 -15.80
C PHE A 61 -28.52 -10.28 -14.79
N GLN A 62 -28.64 -10.63 -13.51
CA GLN A 62 -27.67 -10.26 -12.47
C GLN A 62 -26.25 -10.71 -12.83
N GLU A 63 -26.08 -11.97 -13.24
CA GLU A 63 -24.77 -12.51 -13.66
C GLU A 63 -24.19 -11.73 -14.86
N GLU A 64 -25.03 -11.34 -15.81
CA GLU A 64 -24.60 -10.51 -16.95
C GLU A 64 -24.13 -9.12 -16.50
N VAL A 65 -24.89 -8.45 -15.63
CA VAL A 65 -24.52 -7.14 -15.06
C VAL A 65 -23.21 -7.26 -14.30
N GLN A 66 -23.08 -8.22 -13.40
CA GLN A 66 -21.87 -8.45 -12.61
C GLN A 66 -20.64 -8.65 -13.51
N LYS A 67 -20.78 -9.45 -14.58
CA LYS A 67 -19.72 -9.69 -15.56
C LYS A 67 -19.32 -8.41 -16.30
N LYS A 68 -20.29 -7.58 -16.69
CA LYS A 68 -20.02 -6.27 -17.33
C LYS A 68 -19.32 -5.32 -16.37
N VAL A 69 -19.78 -5.21 -15.13
CA VAL A 69 -19.20 -4.33 -14.11
C VAL A 69 -17.78 -4.77 -13.74
N SER A 70 -17.56 -6.07 -13.55
CA SER A 70 -16.23 -6.63 -13.25
C SER A 70 -15.24 -6.32 -14.39
N ARG A 71 -15.64 -6.52 -15.65
CA ARG A 71 -14.81 -6.16 -16.82
C ARG A 71 -14.54 -4.66 -16.90
N PHE A 72 -15.54 -3.83 -16.61
CA PHE A 72 -15.40 -2.39 -16.64
C PHE A 72 -14.45 -1.89 -15.55
N ASN A 73 -14.59 -2.38 -14.31
CA ASN A 73 -13.69 -2.05 -13.21
C ASN A 73 -12.24 -2.44 -13.56
N LEU A 74 -12.05 -3.62 -14.15
CA LEU A 74 -10.72 -4.04 -14.60
C LEU A 74 -10.13 -3.07 -15.65
N GLN A 75 -10.94 -2.61 -16.61
CA GLN A 75 -10.49 -1.63 -17.61
C GLN A 75 -10.12 -0.29 -16.96
N MET A 76 -10.93 0.18 -16.03
CA MET A 76 -10.72 1.42 -15.28
C MET A 76 -9.45 1.35 -14.40
N ASP A 77 -9.24 0.23 -13.71
CA ASP A 77 -8.07 0.02 -12.87
C ASP A 77 -6.78 -0.03 -13.70
N ILE A 78 -6.78 -0.75 -14.83
CA ILE A 78 -5.63 -0.82 -15.74
C ILE A 78 -5.35 0.55 -16.38
N SER A 79 -6.38 1.30 -16.79
CA SER A 79 -6.22 2.62 -17.38
C SER A 79 -5.62 3.63 -16.41
N GLY A 80 -5.95 3.56 -15.12
CA GLY A 80 -5.33 4.41 -14.10
C GLY A 80 -3.94 3.92 -13.65
N LEU A 81 -3.73 2.59 -13.58
CA LEU A 81 -2.52 2.00 -13.02
C LEU A 81 -1.27 2.31 -13.84
N ILE A 82 -1.31 2.11 -15.16
CA ILE A 82 -0.13 2.27 -16.04
C ILE A 82 0.42 3.71 -15.99
N PRO A 83 -0.36 4.76 -16.35
CA PRO A 83 0.09 6.14 -16.24
C PRO A 83 0.39 6.53 -14.79
N GLY A 84 -0.37 6.00 -13.83
CA GLY A 84 -0.20 6.28 -12.41
C GLY A 84 1.15 5.81 -11.88
N LEU A 85 1.61 4.62 -12.25
CA LEU A 85 2.94 4.12 -11.89
C LEU A 85 4.03 5.03 -12.45
N VAL A 86 3.98 5.33 -13.75
CA VAL A 86 4.96 6.21 -14.42
C VAL A 86 5.01 7.58 -13.75
N SER A 87 3.84 8.18 -13.49
CA SER A 87 3.74 9.46 -12.79
C SER A 87 4.27 9.38 -11.36
N THR A 88 3.93 8.33 -10.61
CA THR A 88 4.43 8.10 -9.25
C THR A 88 5.96 8.10 -9.20
N PHE A 89 6.61 7.37 -10.10
CA PHE A 89 8.07 7.32 -10.17
C PHE A 89 8.66 8.71 -10.47
N ILE A 90 8.13 9.42 -11.47
CA ILE A 90 8.61 10.74 -11.86
C ILE A 90 8.45 11.73 -10.70
N LEU A 91 7.27 11.81 -10.11
CA LEU A 91 6.95 12.78 -9.06
C LEU A 91 7.76 12.52 -7.79
N LEU A 92 7.88 11.26 -7.36
CA LEU A 92 8.71 10.93 -6.20
C LEU A 92 10.20 11.20 -6.46
N SER A 93 10.70 11.03 -7.69
CA SER A 93 12.07 11.44 -8.05
C SER A 93 12.28 12.95 -7.91
N ILE A 94 11.37 13.73 -8.51
CA ILE A 94 11.45 15.19 -8.53
C ILE A 94 11.34 15.75 -7.11
N SER A 95 10.62 15.05 -6.24
CA SER A 95 10.45 15.41 -4.83
C SER A 95 11.75 15.43 -4.01
N ASP A 96 12.79 14.71 -4.44
CA ASP A 96 14.11 14.78 -3.80
C ASP A 96 14.72 16.19 -3.94
N HIS A 97 14.41 16.91 -5.03
CA HIS A 97 14.97 18.22 -5.38
C HIS A 97 14.01 19.38 -5.10
N TYR A 98 12.75 19.26 -5.53
CA TYR A 98 11.75 20.34 -5.43
C TYR A 98 10.96 20.33 -4.11
N GLY A 99 11.32 19.43 -3.19
CA GLY A 99 10.65 19.27 -1.91
C GLY A 99 9.52 18.23 -1.94
N ARG A 100 9.22 17.68 -0.77
CA ARG A 100 8.25 16.58 -0.59
C ARG A 100 6.79 17.01 -0.76
N LYS A 101 6.53 18.32 -0.72
CA LYS A 101 5.19 18.90 -0.86
C LYS A 101 4.67 18.87 -2.30
N PHE A 102 5.55 18.97 -3.30
CA PHE A 102 5.15 19.03 -4.71
C PHE A 102 4.32 17.80 -5.16
N PRO A 103 4.76 16.54 -4.94
CA PRO A 103 3.95 15.38 -5.29
C PRO A 103 2.62 15.30 -4.52
N MET A 104 2.59 15.76 -3.25
CA MET A 104 1.36 15.76 -2.44
C MET A 104 0.31 16.69 -3.06
N ILE A 105 0.73 17.88 -3.49
CA ILE A 105 -0.15 18.84 -4.15
C ILE A 105 -0.67 18.24 -5.46
N LEU A 106 0.23 17.75 -6.32
CA LEU A 106 -0.17 17.30 -7.65
C LEU A 106 -1.12 16.09 -7.57
N SER A 107 -0.81 15.10 -6.73
CA SER A 107 -1.70 13.95 -6.52
C SER A 107 -3.05 14.35 -5.91
N SER A 108 -3.08 15.34 -5.01
CA SER A 108 -4.34 15.87 -4.46
C SER A 108 -5.17 16.62 -5.51
N VAL A 109 -4.53 17.36 -6.42
CA VAL A 109 -5.19 18.03 -7.55
C VAL A 109 -5.80 17.00 -8.49
N GLY A 110 -5.06 15.94 -8.83
CA GLY A 110 -5.56 14.83 -9.65
C GLY A 110 -6.79 14.17 -9.03
N ALA A 111 -6.69 13.80 -7.75
CA ALA A 111 -7.80 13.19 -7.02
C ALA A 111 -9.03 14.11 -6.93
N LEU A 112 -8.82 15.41 -6.68
CA LEU A 112 -9.89 16.41 -6.65
C LEU A 112 -10.57 16.54 -8.01
N ALA A 113 -9.80 16.64 -9.10
CA ALA A 113 -10.32 16.72 -10.45
C ALA A 113 -11.15 15.48 -10.82
N THR A 114 -10.66 14.27 -10.49
CA THR A 114 -11.40 13.03 -10.71
C THR A 114 -12.69 12.99 -9.87
N SER A 115 -12.67 13.50 -8.64
CA SER A 115 -13.87 13.54 -7.78
C SER A 115 -14.91 14.54 -8.27
N VAL A 116 -14.48 15.71 -8.74
CA VAL A 116 -15.36 16.69 -9.39
C VAL A 116 -15.95 16.10 -10.68
N TRP A 117 -15.14 15.38 -11.46
CA TRP A 117 -15.62 14.69 -12.66
C TRP A 117 -16.70 13.64 -12.34
N LEU A 118 -16.51 12.85 -11.28
CA LEU A 118 -17.52 11.91 -10.77
C LEU A 118 -18.82 12.62 -10.39
N CYS A 119 -18.74 13.79 -9.73
CA CYS A 119 -19.92 14.59 -9.40
C CYS A 119 -20.66 15.04 -10.67
N LEU A 120 -19.94 15.57 -11.66
CA LEU A 120 -20.51 16.02 -12.92
C LEU A 120 -21.14 14.86 -13.69
N LEU A 121 -20.45 13.72 -13.76
CA LEU A 121 -20.94 12.52 -14.43
C LEU A 121 -22.24 12.01 -13.79
N CYS A 122 -22.30 12.02 -12.46
CA CYS A 122 -23.50 11.65 -11.72
C CYS A 122 -24.65 12.66 -11.92
N TYR A 123 -24.37 13.96 -11.87
CA TYR A 123 -25.40 15.02 -11.97
C TYR A 123 -26.01 15.11 -13.38
N PHE A 124 -25.18 15.04 -14.42
CA PHE A 124 -25.62 15.11 -15.82
C PHE A 124 -25.99 13.74 -16.41
N ALA A 125 -25.87 12.66 -15.63
CA ALA A 125 -26.09 11.29 -16.07
C ALA A 125 -25.31 10.93 -17.36
N PHE A 126 -24.06 11.39 -17.45
CA PHE A 126 -23.17 11.12 -18.58
C PHE A 126 -22.85 9.62 -18.72
N PRO A 127 -22.37 9.17 -19.89
CA PRO A 127 -21.96 7.79 -20.11
C PRO A 127 -20.84 7.38 -19.16
N PHE A 128 -21.02 6.25 -18.46
CA PHE A 128 -20.08 5.79 -17.43
C PHE A 128 -18.69 5.43 -18.01
N GLN A 129 -18.60 5.16 -19.31
CA GLN A 129 -17.36 4.89 -20.04
C GLN A 129 -16.35 6.05 -19.93
N LEU A 130 -16.83 7.28 -19.70
CA LEU A 130 -15.96 8.44 -19.46
C LEU A 130 -15.14 8.32 -18.17
N LEU A 131 -15.50 7.42 -17.25
CA LEU A 131 -14.68 7.14 -16.06
C LEU A 131 -13.31 6.58 -16.44
N ILE A 132 -13.21 5.74 -17.48
CA ILE A 132 -11.93 5.20 -17.98
C ILE A 132 -11.02 6.35 -18.42
N ALA A 133 -11.56 7.31 -19.20
CA ALA A 133 -10.80 8.48 -19.62
C ALA A 133 -10.37 9.33 -18.43
N SER A 134 -11.26 9.56 -17.46
CA SER A 134 -10.95 10.39 -16.29
C SER A 134 -9.89 9.78 -15.37
N THR A 135 -9.88 8.45 -15.21
CA THR A 135 -8.87 7.74 -14.40
C THR A 135 -7.52 7.75 -15.09
N PHE A 136 -7.49 7.57 -16.42
CA PHE A 136 -6.28 7.71 -17.22
C PHE A 136 -5.67 9.11 -17.12
N VAL A 137 -6.49 10.16 -17.30
CA VAL A 137 -6.04 11.55 -17.24
C VAL A 137 -5.62 11.94 -15.82
N GLY A 138 -6.43 11.60 -14.82
CA GLY A 138 -6.13 11.90 -13.41
C GLY A 138 -4.84 11.24 -12.92
N ALA A 139 -4.51 10.05 -13.43
CA ALA A 139 -3.31 9.31 -13.06
C ALA A 139 -1.99 10.00 -13.46
N PHE A 140 -1.99 10.92 -14.45
CA PHE A 140 -0.80 11.72 -14.77
C PHE A 140 -0.40 12.67 -13.65
N CYS A 141 -1.35 13.11 -12.83
CA CYS A 141 -1.08 13.94 -11.66
C CYS A 141 -0.54 13.12 -10.46
N GLY A 142 -0.44 11.80 -10.62
CA GLY A 142 -0.13 10.85 -9.56
C GLY A 142 -1.39 10.17 -9.04
N ASN A 143 -1.20 9.10 -8.28
CA ASN A 143 -2.28 8.35 -7.66
C ASN A 143 -2.15 8.42 -6.13
N TYR A 144 -3.01 7.67 -5.42
CA TYR A 144 -2.91 7.57 -3.97
C TYR A 144 -1.52 7.09 -3.52
N THR A 145 -0.87 6.18 -4.24
CA THR A 145 0.49 5.70 -3.88
C THR A 145 1.54 6.81 -3.96
N THR A 146 1.42 7.76 -4.90
CA THR A 146 2.26 8.97 -4.94
C THR A 146 2.08 9.81 -3.69
N PHE A 147 0.82 10.06 -3.30
CA PHE A 147 0.49 10.86 -2.13
C PHE A 147 1.08 10.24 -0.85
N TRP A 148 0.79 8.96 -0.62
CA TRP A 148 1.30 8.19 0.51
C TRP A 148 2.83 8.12 0.54
N GLY A 149 3.46 7.85 -0.61
CA GLY A 149 4.91 7.82 -0.74
C GLY A 149 5.55 9.16 -0.36
N ALA A 150 4.96 10.27 -0.80
CA ALA A 150 5.43 11.61 -0.45
C ALA A 150 5.25 11.91 1.05
N CYS A 151 4.13 11.48 1.66
CA CYS A 151 3.89 11.61 3.10
C CYS A 151 4.92 10.84 3.94
N PHE A 152 5.22 9.58 3.57
CA PHE A 152 6.25 8.80 4.26
C PHE A 152 7.64 9.43 4.09
N ALA A 153 7.99 9.89 2.89
CA ALA A 153 9.25 10.58 2.67
C ALA A 153 9.36 11.88 3.50
N TYR A 154 8.26 12.64 3.61
CA TYR A 154 8.19 13.83 4.45
C TYR A 154 8.44 13.52 5.94
N ILE A 155 7.86 12.44 6.46
CA ILE A 155 8.06 12.00 7.85
C ILE A 155 9.51 11.57 8.09
N VAL A 156 10.08 10.81 7.16
CA VAL A 156 11.46 10.36 7.23
C VAL A 156 12.44 11.53 7.22
N ASP A 157 12.16 12.57 6.44
CA ASP A 157 12.97 13.79 6.35
C ASP A 157 12.86 14.66 7.62
N GLN A 158 11.73 14.65 8.32
CA GLN A 158 11.55 15.44 9.54
C GLN A 158 12.16 14.83 10.79
N CYS A 159 12.03 13.52 10.96
CA CYS A 159 12.47 12.87 12.19
C CYS A 159 13.98 12.57 12.11
N LYS A 160 14.76 12.96 13.13
CA LYS A 160 16.18 12.58 13.22
C LYS A 160 16.36 11.20 13.85
N GLU A 161 15.53 10.87 14.84
CA GLU A 161 15.60 9.61 15.57
C GLU A 161 14.78 8.50 14.89
N HIS A 162 15.34 7.30 14.81
CA HIS A 162 14.66 6.12 14.25
C HIS A 162 13.38 5.77 15.02
N LYS A 163 13.43 5.80 16.36
CA LYS A 163 12.28 5.46 17.22
C LYS A 163 11.09 6.39 16.98
N GLN A 164 11.33 7.68 16.78
CA GLN A 164 10.29 8.67 16.47
C GLN A 164 9.65 8.41 15.10
N LYS A 165 10.45 8.05 14.07
CA LYS A 165 9.93 7.65 12.74
C LYS A 165 8.97 6.48 12.85
N THR A 166 9.40 5.42 13.53
CA THR A 166 8.61 4.19 13.67
C THR A 166 7.28 4.46 14.38
N ILE A 167 7.30 5.22 15.48
CA ILE A 167 6.08 5.56 16.23
C ILE A 167 5.13 6.41 15.37
N ARG A 168 5.64 7.42 14.66
CA ARG A 168 4.82 8.31 13.83
C ARG A 168 4.18 7.56 12.66
N ILE A 169 4.92 6.67 12.01
CA ILE A 169 4.38 5.79 10.95
C ILE A 169 3.30 4.86 11.50
N ALA A 170 3.52 4.26 12.68
CA ALA A 170 2.53 3.40 13.32
C ALA A 170 1.23 4.14 13.67
N ILE A 171 1.34 5.39 14.17
CA ILE A 171 0.17 6.25 14.44
C ILE A 171 -0.61 6.51 13.14
N ILE A 172 0.09 6.77 12.04
CA ILE A 172 -0.55 6.99 10.74
C ILE A 172 -1.28 5.75 10.25
N ASP A 173 -0.64 4.58 10.30
CA ASP A 173 -1.27 3.33 9.86
C ASP A 173 -2.53 3.03 10.69
N PHE A 174 -2.50 3.32 12.00
CA PHE A 174 -3.66 3.22 12.88
C PHE A 174 -4.78 4.21 12.51
N LEU A 175 -4.45 5.48 12.25
CA LEU A 175 -5.41 6.49 11.82
C LEU A 175 -6.08 6.10 10.49
N VAL A 176 -5.32 5.52 9.55
CA VAL A 176 -5.88 5.00 8.30
C VAL A 176 -6.88 3.89 8.56
N GLY A 177 -6.55 2.94 9.44
CA GLY A 177 -7.47 1.89 9.84
C GLY A 177 -8.78 2.42 10.42
N LEU A 178 -8.68 3.41 11.32
CA LEU A 178 -9.85 4.06 11.90
C LEU A 178 -10.69 4.79 10.86
N VAL A 179 -10.06 5.58 9.99
CA VAL A 179 -10.75 6.31 8.92
C VAL A 179 -11.44 5.36 7.97
N THR A 180 -10.76 4.28 7.55
CA THR A 180 -11.32 3.25 6.67
C THR A 180 -12.57 2.61 7.30
N GLY A 181 -12.55 2.36 8.60
CA GLY A 181 -13.70 1.82 9.33
C GLY A 181 -14.87 2.80 9.36
N LEU A 182 -14.59 4.06 9.69
CA LEU A 182 -15.59 5.12 9.74
C LEU A 182 -16.23 5.37 8.37
N THR A 183 -15.42 5.50 7.32
CA THR A 183 -15.93 5.66 5.95
C THR A 183 -16.69 4.44 5.46
N GLY A 184 -16.26 3.23 5.85
CA GLY A 184 -17.00 2.00 5.58
C GLY A 184 -18.42 2.09 6.13
N LEU A 185 -18.57 2.41 7.42
CA LEU A 185 -19.88 2.58 8.06
C LEU A 185 -20.71 3.70 7.41
N LEU A 186 -20.09 4.84 7.10
CA LEU A 186 -20.80 6.00 6.53
C LEU A 186 -21.20 5.81 5.07
N SER A 187 -20.44 5.02 4.29
CA SER A 187 -20.62 4.90 2.84
C SER A 187 -22.05 4.49 2.44
N GLY A 188 -22.62 3.48 3.10
CA GLY A 188 -23.98 3.02 2.83
C GLY A 188 -25.04 4.06 3.17
N TYR A 189 -24.89 4.76 4.30
CA TYR A 189 -25.82 5.84 4.69
C TYR A 189 -25.72 7.05 3.77
N PHE A 190 -24.53 7.38 3.27
CA PHE A 190 -24.35 8.44 2.29
C PHE A 190 -25.08 8.09 0.99
N ILE A 191 -24.95 6.87 0.49
CA ILE A 191 -25.68 6.42 -0.71
C ILE A 191 -27.18 6.48 -0.47
N ARG A 192 -27.67 5.90 0.63
CA ARG A 192 -29.11 5.79 0.90
C ARG A 192 -29.78 7.13 1.21
N GLY A 193 -29.12 7.99 1.99
CA GLY A 193 -29.69 9.25 2.47
C GLY A 193 -29.43 10.44 1.55
N LEU A 194 -28.25 10.51 0.93
CA LEU A 194 -27.82 11.65 0.11
C LEU A 194 -27.77 11.32 -1.38
N GLY A 195 -27.73 10.04 -1.75
CA GLY A 195 -27.50 9.61 -3.12
C GLY A 195 -26.03 9.76 -3.56
N PHE A 196 -25.71 9.21 -4.73
CA PHE A 196 -24.33 9.19 -5.24
C PHE A 196 -23.75 10.59 -5.49
N GLY A 197 -24.54 11.52 -6.04
CA GLY A 197 -24.06 12.86 -6.40
C GLY A 197 -23.54 13.67 -5.21
N TRP A 198 -24.34 13.77 -4.14
CA TRP A 198 -23.94 14.45 -2.90
C TRP A 198 -22.81 13.71 -2.17
N SER A 199 -22.79 12.37 -2.25
CA SER A 199 -21.70 11.56 -1.69
C SER A 199 -20.36 11.86 -2.36
N PHE A 200 -20.32 11.98 -3.69
CA PHE A 200 -19.12 12.40 -4.42
C PHE A 200 -18.74 13.85 -4.12
N LEU A 201 -19.72 14.73 -3.89
CA LEU A 201 -19.43 16.12 -3.51
C LEU A 201 -18.72 16.20 -2.16
N ILE A 202 -19.11 15.38 -1.18
CA ILE A 202 -18.43 15.29 0.13
C ILE A 202 -16.96 14.88 -0.05
N ILE A 203 -16.69 13.92 -0.94
CA ILE A 203 -15.30 13.53 -1.28
C ILE A 203 -14.54 14.71 -1.88
N ALA A 204 -15.14 15.41 -2.85
CA ALA A 204 -14.51 16.55 -3.52
C ALA A 204 -14.21 17.68 -2.52
N VAL A 205 -15.14 17.99 -1.60
CA VAL A 205 -14.92 18.98 -0.53
C VAL A 205 -13.79 18.54 0.41
N SER A 206 -13.76 17.28 0.83
CA SER A 206 -12.67 16.75 1.67
C SER A 206 -11.30 16.90 0.99
N LEU A 207 -11.21 16.58 -0.31
CA LEU A 207 -9.98 16.74 -1.10
C LEU A 207 -9.61 18.21 -1.32
N ALA A 208 -10.59 19.10 -1.48
CA ALA A 208 -10.34 20.54 -1.58
C ALA A 208 -9.79 21.10 -0.26
N VAL A 209 -10.38 20.72 0.88
CA VAL A 209 -9.87 21.08 2.21
C VAL A 209 -8.47 20.53 2.42
N ASN A 210 -8.21 19.28 2.01
CA ASN A 210 -6.87 18.68 2.06
C ASN A 210 -5.86 19.48 1.22
N LEU A 211 -6.23 19.85 0.00
CA LEU A 211 -5.38 20.64 -0.89
C LEU A 211 -5.07 22.02 -0.29
N ILE A 212 -6.07 22.70 0.28
CA ILE A 212 -5.90 23.97 1.00
C ILE A 212 -4.95 23.79 2.19
N TYR A 213 -5.12 22.72 2.97
CA TYR A 213 -4.23 22.41 4.09
C TYR A 213 -2.78 22.25 3.63
N ILE A 214 -2.55 21.43 2.60
CA ILE A 214 -1.21 21.20 2.05
C ILE A 214 -0.62 22.51 1.53
N LEU A 215 -1.37 23.29 0.75
CA LEU A 215 -0.87 24.53 0.14
C LEU A 215 -0.50 25.60 1.18
N PHE A 216 -1.41 25.91 2.10
CA PHE A 216 -1.27 27.07 2.98
C PHE A 216 -0.69 26.75 4.36
N PHE A 217 -0.98 25.56 4.91
CA PHE A 217 -0.61 25.21 6.28
C PHE A 217 0.61 24.30 6.35
N LEU A 218 0.76 23.33 5.43
CA LEU A 218 1.92 22.42 5.47
C LEU A 218 3.21 23.15 5.09
N GLY A 219 4.16 23.19 6.02
CA GLY A 219 5.51 23.71 5.80
C GLY A 219 6.43 22.70 5.13
N ASP A 220 7.40 23.17 4.35
CA ASP A 220 8.46 22.32 3.81
C ASP A 220 9.48 22.02 4.90
N PRO A 221 9.90 20.75 5.08
CA PRO A 221 11.00 20.44 5.97
C PRO A 221 12.24 21.10 5.37
N VAL A 222 12.95 21.89 6.19
CA VAL A 222 14.11 22.67 5.77
C VAL A 222 15.16 21.74 5.16
N LYS A 223 15.20 21.67 3.83
CA LYS A 223 16.41 21.34 3.10
C LYS A 223 17.12 22.67 2.90
N GLU A 224 18.35 22.77 3.39
CA GLU A 224 19.27 23.81 2.91
C GLU A 224 19.21 23.76 1.38
N PHE A 225 18.64 24.80 0.77
CA PHE A 225 18.71 24.95 -0.66
C PHE A 225 20.19 25.11 -0.99
N SER A 226 20.89 24.02 -1.31
CA SER A 226 22.07 24.15 -2.13
C SER A 226 21.58 24.77 -3.43
N SER A 227 21.85 26.05 -3.57
CA SER A 227 21.49 26.92 -4.68
C SER A 227 22.16 26.47 -5.97
N GLN A 228 21.80 25.30 -6.46
CA GLN A 228 21.98 24.92 -7.84
C GLN A 228 20.58 24.73 -8.39
N ASN A 229 20.15 25.72 -9.18
CA ASN A 229 18.98 25.64 -10.04
C ASN A 229 19.23 24.55 -11.09
N VAL A 230 19.24 23.28 -10.69
CA VAL A 230 19.16 22.18 -11.63
C VAL A 230 17.69 22.04 -11.95
N THR A 231 17.26 22.68 -13.03
CA THR A 231 16.02 22.35 -13.72
C THR A 231 16.17 20.93 -14.25
N MET A 232 15.94 19.94 -13.39
CA MET A 232 15.91 18.55 -13.82
C MET A 232 14.68 18.37 -14.70
N SER A 233 14.93 18.16 -16.00
CA SER A 233 13.90 17.70 -16.92
C SER A 233 13.33 16.37 -16.41
N CYS A 234 12.04 16.12 -16.67
CA CYS A 234 11.36 14.86 -16.36
C CYS A 234 12.16 13.64 -16.88
N SER A 235 12.79 13.78 -18.06
CA SER A 235 13.67 12.76 -18.66
C SER A 235 14.92 12.48 -17.83
N GLU A 236 15.52 13.52 -17.24
CA GLU A 236 16.70 13.41 -16.36
C GLU A 236 16.34 12.69 -15.05
N GLY A 237 15.17 13.01 -14.47
CA GLY A 237 14.65 12.33 -13.28
C GLY A 237 14.42 10.85 -13.50
N PHE A 238 13.77 10.51 -14.62
CA PHE A 238 13.53 9.12 -14.98
C PHE A 238 14.84 8.36 -15.23
N LYS A 239 15.79 8.96 -15.96
CA LYS A 239 17.12 8.38 -16.19
C LYS A 239 17.89 8.16 -14.89
N ASN A 240 17.90 9.14 -13.99
CA ASN A 240 18.60 9.03 -12.71
C ASN A 240 18.01 7.96 -11.79
N LEU A 241 16.69 7.83 -11.72
CA LEU A 241 16.06 6.74 -10.98
C LEU A 241 16.33 5.37 -11.58
N PHE A 242 16.20 5.24 -12.90
CA PHE A 242 16.47 3.97 -13.57
C PHE A 242 17.94 3.58 -13.41
N TYR A 243 18.85 4.56 -13.50
CA TYR A 243 20.27 4.37 -13.23
C TYR A 243 20.55 3.95 -11.78
N ARG A 244 19.97 4.64 -10.78
CA ARG A 244 20.13 4.28 -9.35
C ARG A 244 19.61 2.86 -9.07
N THR A 245 18.43 2.54 -9.60
CA THR A 245 17.84 1.21 -9.47
C THR A 245 18.71 0.16 -10.16
N TYR A 246 19.13 0.42 -11.40
CA TYR A 246 20.03 -0.46 -12.15
C TYR A 246 21.35 -0.70 -11.40
N MET A 247 21.97 0.34 -10.85
CA MET A 247 23.21 0.23 -10.07
C MET A 247 23.01 -0.59 -8.79
N LEU A 248 21.84 -0.49 -8.14
CA LEU A 248 21.48 -1.31 -6.98
C LEU A 248 21.44 -2.80 -7.34
N PHE A 249 20.85 -3.15 -8.48
CA PHE A 249 20.89 -4.53 -8.97
C PHE A 249 22.28 -4.94 -9.43
N LYS A 250 23.01 -4.11 -10.18
CA LYS A 250 24.36 -4.40 -10.68
C LYS A 250 25.38 -4.61 -9.56
N ASN A 251 25.24 -3.92 -8.44
CA ASN A 251 26.20 -4.04 -7.34
C ASN A 251 25.83 -5.12 -6.31
N ALA A 252 24.61 -5.66 -6.37
CA ALA A 252 24.21 -6.78 -5.55
C ALA A 252 24.89 -8.09 -6.02
N SER A 253 25.21 -8.99 -5.08
CA SER A 253 25.68 -10.34 -5.38
C SER A 253 24.57 -11.17 -6.05
N SER A 254 24.91 -12.24 -6.78
CA SER A 254 23.92 -13.06 -7.52
C SER A 254 22.76 -13.56 -6.63
N LYS A 255 23.09 -14.12 -5.44
CA LYS A 255 22.08 -14.56 -4.46
C LYS A 255 21.18 -13.41 -3.98
N ARG A 256 21.75 -12.23 -3.80
CA ARG A 256 21.03 -11.04 -3.32
C ARG A 256 20.16 -10.42 -4.39
N ARG A 257 20.62 -10.37 -5.64
CA ARG A 257 19.81 -9.95 -6.79
C ARG A 257 18.57 -10.83 -6.91
N PHE A 258 18.76 -12.15 -6.80
CA PHE A 258 17.65 -13.09 -6.80
C PHE A 258 16.65 -12.80 -5.66
N LEU A 259 17.15 -12.60 -4.44
CA LEU A 259 16.30 -12.26 -3.29
C LEU A 259 15.55 -10.92 -3.49
N LEU A 260 16.19 -9.90 -4.02
CA LEU A 260 15.55 -8.61 -4.35
C LEU A 260 14.44 -8.78 -5.38
N CYS A 261 14.71 -9.50 -6.48
CA CYS A 261 13.70 -9.79 -7.50
C CYS A 261 12.52 -10.57 -6.90
N LEU A 262 12.79 -11.57 -6.06
CA LEU A 262 11.75 -12.38 -5.41
C LEU A 262 10.88 -11.54 -4.47
N LEU A 263 11.49 -10.68 -3.63
CA LEU A 263 10.76 -9.80 -2.71
C LEU A 263 9.91 -8.78 -3.46
N LEU A 264 10.45 -8.16 -4.53
CA LEU A 264 9.71 -7.21 -5.35
C LEU A 264 8.55 -7.88 -6.08
N PHE A 265 8.79 -9.05 -6.68
CA PHE A 265 7.73 -9.83 -7.33
C PHE A 265 6.62 -10.16 -6.34
N THR A 266 6.97 -10.69 -5.16
CA THR A 266 6.01 -11.01 -4.11
C THR A 266 5.22 -9.79 -3.66
N MET A 267 5.89 -8.65 -3.43
CA MET A 267 5.24 -7.41 -3.03
C MET A 267 4.27 -6.89 -4.10
N ILE A 268 4.66 -6.93 -5.37
CA ILE A 268 3.83 -6.49 -6.50
C ILE A 268 2.61 -7.40 -6.65
N THR A 269 2.81 -8.72 -6.69
CA THR A 269 1.70 -9.68 -6.79
C THR A 269 0.73 -9.54 -5.62
N TYR A 270 1.24 -9.40 -4.40
CA TYR A 270 0.39 -9.19 -3.23
C TYR A 270 -0.35 -7.84 -3.28
N PHE A 271 0.28 -6.79 -3.81
CA PHE A 271 -0.37 -5.50 -4.06
C PHE A 271 -1.58 -5.63 -4.99
N PHE A 272 -1.43 -6.35 -6.11
CA PHE A 272 -2.54 -6.62 -7.03
C PHE A 272 -3.68 -7.37 -6.35
N VAL A 273 -3.36 -8.38 -5.52
CA VAL A 273 -4.38 -9.14 -4.77
C VAL A 273 -5.16 -8.21 -3.85
N VAL A 274 -4.49 -7.42 -3.00
CA VAL A 274 -5.20 -6.61 -2.00
C VAL A 274 -6.01 -5.48 -2.62
N ILE A 275 -5.52 -4.82 -3.66
CA ILE A 275 -6.29 -3.79 -4.37
C ILE A 275 -7.50 -4.41 -5.08
N GLY A 276 -7.36 -5.60 -5.67
CA GLY A 276 -8.45 -6.29 -6.37
C GLY A 276 -9.56 -6.83 -5.45
N ILE A 277 -9.27 -7.06 -4.16
CA ILE A 277 -10.25 -7.57 -3.19
C ILE A 277 -11.47 -6.64 -3.07
N SER A 278 -11.27 -5.33 -2.96
CA SER A 278 -12.36 -4.38 -2.67
C SER A 278 -13.53 -4.43 -3.66
N PRO A 279 -13.33 -4.22 -4.98
CA PRO A 279 -14.42 -4.26 -5.95
C PRO A 279 -15.04 -5.65 -6.10
N ILE A 280 -14.24 -6.72 -5.95
CA ILE A 280 -14.74 -8.11 -6.02
C ILE A 280 -15.69 -8.39 -4.86
N PHE A 281 -15.35 -7.97 -3.64
CA PHE A 281 -16.20 -8.15 -2.47
C PHE A 281 -17.51 -7.39 -2.63
N ILE A 282 -17.47 -6.12 -3.06
CA ILE A 282 -18.70 -5.33 -3.27
C ILE A 282 -19.62 -6.00 -4.31
N LEU A 283 -19.06 -6.51 -5.42
CA LEU A 283 -19.85 -7.22 -6.42
C LEU A 283 -20.40 -8.55 -5.92
N TYR A 284 -19.64 -9.28 -5.10
CA TYR A 284 -20.11 -10.52 -4.49
C TYR A 284 -21.25 -10.26 -3.48
N GLU A 285 -21.15 -9.16 -2.73
CA GLU A 285 -22.12 -8.76 -1.71
C GLU A 285 -23.42 -8.23 -2.34
N LEU A 286 -23.34 -7.52 -3.46
CA LEU A 286 -24.50 -7.03 -4.21
C LEU A 286 -25.34 -8.14 -4.86
N ASP A 287 -24.73 -9.27 -5.20
CA ASP A 287 -25.36 -10.34 -5.96
C ASP A 287 -25.87 -11.51 -5.11
N SER A 288 -26.62 -12.40 -5.75
CA SER A 288 -27.07 -13.66 -5.14
C SER A 288 -25.85 -14.51 -4.74
N PRO A 289 -25.80 -15.06 -3.50
CA PRO A 289 -26.93 -15.27 -2.59
C PRO A 289 -27.14 -14.19 -1.52
N LEU A 290 -26.28 -13.17 -1.43
CA LEU A 290 -26.28 -12.21 -0.31
C LEU A 290 -27.22 -11.03 -0.56
N CYS A 291 -27.17 -10.41 -1.74
CA CYS A 291 -27.99 -9.24 -2.09
C CYS A 291 -28.01 -8.16 -1.02
N TRP A 292 -26.84 -7.82 -0.49
CA TRP A 292 -26.70 -6.77 0.50
C TRP A 292 -27.11 -5.42 -0.06
N ASN A 293 -27.87 -4.68 0.73
CA ASN A 293 -28.06 -3.25 0.49
C ASN A 293 -26.77 -2.47 0.79
N GLU A 294 -26.79 -1.18 0.47
CA GLU A 294 -25.63 -0.31 0.54
C GLU A 294 -25.09 -0.18 1.98
N VAL A 295 -25.96 -0.33 2.99
CA VAL A 295 -25.62 -0.27 4.42
C VAL A 295 -24.88 -1.54 4.87
N PHE A 296 -25.33 -2.72 4.47
CA PHE A 296 -24.65 -3.98 4.80
C PHE A 296 -23.26 -4.07 4.14
N ILE A 297 -23.11 -3.60 2.90
CA ILE A 297 -21.80 -3.45 2.23
C ILE A 297 -20.90 -2.53 3.06
N GLY A 298 -21.45 -1.44 3.59
CA GLY A 298 -20.74 -0.55 4.52
C GLY A 298 -20.24 -1.26 5.78
N TYR A 299 -21.06 -2.12 6.39
CA TYR A 299 -20.65 -2.94 7.56
C TYR A 299 -19.54 -3.93 7.21
N GLY A 300 -19.63 -4.60 6.05
CA GLY A 300 -18.56 -5.49 5.55
C GLY A 300 -17.24 -4.75 5.34
N SER A 301 -17.29 -3.56 4.74
CA SER A 301 -16.12 -2.69 4.55
C SER A 301 -15.53 -2.22 5.88
N ALA A 302 -16.39 -1.84 6.84
CA ALA A 302 -15.95 -1.44 8.17
C ALA A 302 -15.28 -2.58 8.95
N LEU A 303 -15.81 -3.79 8.89
CA LEU A 303 -15.17 -4.96 9.51
C LEU A 303 -13.80 -5.25 8.89
N ASN A 304 -13.63 -5.02 7.59
CA ASN A 304 -12.33 -5.15 6.94
C ASN A 304 -11.28 -4.18 7.51
N SER A 305 -11.70 -3.02 8.04
CA SER A 305 -10.78 -2.06 8.62
C SER A 305 -10.13 -2.56 9.92
N ALA A 306 -10.74 -3.54 10.60
CA ALA A 306 -10.14 -4.20 11.76
C ALA A 306 -8.79 -4.86 11.40
N SER A 307 -8.56 -5.20 10.12
CA SER A 307 -7.28 -5.73 9.64
C SER A 307 -6.10 -4.78 9.87
N PHE A 308 -6.30 -3.45 9.86
CA PHE A 308 -5.23 -2.50 10.13
C PHE A 308 -4.75 -2.60 11.59
N LEU A 309 -5.69 -2.57 12.54
CA LEU A 309 -5.39 -2.67 13.96
C LEU A 309 -4.80 -4.04 14.31
N THR A 310 -5.43 -5.11 13.83
CA THR A 310 -4.97 -6.48 14.12
C THR A 310 -3.66 -6.82 13.42
N SER A 311 -3.37 -6.25 12.25
CA SER A 311 -2.04 -6.40 11.63
C SER A 311 -0.96 -5.66 12.41
N PHE A 312 -1.24 -4.47 12.95
CA PHE A 312 -0.28 -3.78 13.84
C PHE A 312 0.01 -4.60 15.09
N LEU A 313 -1.04 -5.05 15.79
CA LEU A 313 -0.91 -5.90 16.98
C LEU A 313 -0.24 -7.23 16.65
N GLY A 314 -0.54 -7.81 15.48
CA GLY A 314 0.05 -9.04 14.97
C GLY A 314 1.55 -8.91 14.74
N ILE A 315 2.00 -7.85 14.05
CA ILE A 315 3.43 -7.58 13.88
C ILE A 315 4.10 -7.35 15.24
N TRP A 316 3.50 -6.55 16.12
CA TRP A 316 4.06 -6.28 17.43
C TRP A 316 4.23 -7.57 18.24
N LEU A 317 3.19 -8.41 18.34
CA LEU A 317 3.22 -9.66 19.09
C LEU A 317 4.16 -10.70 18.45
N PHE A 318 4.05 -10.92 17.13
CA PHE A 318 4.83 -11.94 16.44
C PHE A 318 6.30 -11.57 16.27
N SER A 319 6.66 -10.27 16.31
CA SER A 319 8.05 -9.83 16.27
C SER A 319 8.88 -10.30 17.48
N TYR A 320 8.24 -10.64 18.60
CA TYR A 320 8.92 -11.19 19.77
C TYR A 320 9.26 -12.68 19.63
N CYS A 321 8.52 -13.41 18.80
CA CYS A 321 8.62 -14.87 18.73
C CYS A 321 9.07 -15.43 17.38
N MET A 322 9.01 -14.65 16.29
CA MET A 322 9.22 -15.14 14.93
C MET A 322 10.01 -14.15 14.06
N GLU A 323 10.71 -14.69 13.06
CA GLU A 323 11.38 -13.89 12.03
C GLU A 323 10.39 -13.29 11.01
N ASP A 324 10.81 -12.21 10.36
CA ASP A 324 10.05 -11.48 9.33
C ASP A 324 9.42 -12.40 8.28
N ILE A 325 10.17 -13.39 7.78
CA ILE A 325 9.68 -14.28 6.72
C ILE A 325 8.43 -15.07 7.13
N HIS A 326 8.37 -15.54 8.37
CA HIS A 326 7.23 -16.31 8.88
C HIS A 326 5.99 -15.42 9.03
N MET A 327 6.16 -14.17 9.47
CA MET A 327 5.06 -13.20 9.54
C MET A 327 4.47 -12.91 8.15
N ALA A 328 5.32 -12.78 7.12
CA ALA A 328 4.86 -12.61 5.74
C ALA A 328 4.06 -13.84 5.25
N PHE A 329 4.55 -15.06 5.52
CA PHE A 329 3.84 -16.29 5.16
C PHE A 329 2.48 -16.41 5.88
N ILE A 330 2.42 -16.09 7.18
CA ILE A 330 1.16 -16.11 7.94
C ILE A 330 0.15 -15.18 7.29
N GLY A 331 0.51 -13.92 7.03
CA GLY A 331 -0.41 -12.95 6.42
C GLY A 331 -0.88 -13.35 5.01
N ILE A 332 0.00 -13.92 4.18
CA ILE A 332 -0.39 -14.43 2.85
C ILE A 332 -1.35 -15.62 2.99
N PHE A 333 -1.01 -16.58 3.86
CA PHE A 333 -1.81 -17.79 4.06
C PHE A 333 -3.19 -17.48 4.64
N THR A 334 -3.30 -16.57 5.61
CA THR A 334 -4.58 -16.18 6.17
C THR A 334 -5.43 -15.41 5.15
N THR A 335 -4.81 -14.58 4.31
CA THR A 335 -5.49 -13.91 3.18
C THR A 335 -6.02 -14.91 2.16
N MET A 336 -5.23 -15.93 1.79
CA MET A 336 -5.67 -17.01 0.89
C MET A 336 -6.84 -17.80 1.49
N THR A 337 -6.77 -18.11 2.78
CA THR A 337 -7.83 -18.82 3.51
C THR A 337 -9.11 -17.97 3.53
N GLY A 338 -8.99 -16.66 3.76
CA GLY A 338 -10.11 -15.73 3.70
C GLY A 338 -10.78 -15.71 2.33
N MET A 339 -10.01 -15.59 1.25
CA MET A 339 -10.54 -15.62 -0.12
C MET A 339 -11.24 -16.94 -0.43
N ALA A 340 -10.66 -18.07 -0.01
CA ALA A 340 -11.29 -19.37 -0.17
C ALA A 340 -12.62 -19.47 0.61
N MET A 341 -12.67 -18.98 1.85
CA MET A 341 -13.90 -18.95 2.65
C MET A 341 -14.98 -18.06 2.02
N THR A 342 -14.60 -16.87 1.51
CA THR A 342 -15.50 -15.97 0.79
C THR A 342 -16.12 -16.65 -0.43
N ALA A 343 -15.35 -17.43 -1.20
CA ALA A 343 -15.87 -18.13 -2.37
C ALA A 343 -17.03 -19.10 -2.06
N PHE A 344 -17.09 -19.63 -0.83
CA PHE A 344 -18.14 -20.54 -0.38
C PHE A 344 -19.22 -19.85 0.48
N ALA A 345 -19.13 -18.52 0.70
CA ALA A 345 -19.98 -17.79 1.63
C ALA A 345 -21.42 -17.61 1.12
N LYS A 346 -22.34 -18.46 1.56
CA LYS A 346 -23.74 -18.44 1.08
C LYS A 346 -24.71 -17.63 1.93
N THR A 347 -24.27 -17.17 3.09
CA THR A 347 -25.08 -16.45 4.09
C THR A 347 -24.30 -15.26 4.62
N THR A 348 -25.02 -14.25 5.12
CA THR A 348 -24.41 -13.02 5.66
C THR A 348 -23.46 -13.33 6.82
N LEU A 349 -23.83 -14.26 7.70
CA LEU A 349 -22.96 -14.69 8.80
C LEU A 349 -21.68 -15.36 8.29
N MET A 350 -21.77 -16.22 7.27
CA MET A 350 -20.59 -16.86 6.69
C MET A 350 -19.66 -15.84 6.03
N MET A 351 -20.23 -14.80 5.41
CA MET A 351 -19.45 -13.70 4.84
C MET A 351 -18.73 -12.88 5.90
N PHE A 352 -19.38 -12.60 7.04
CA PHE A 352 -18.71 -11.94 8.18
C PHE A 352 -17.62 -12.81 8.81
N LEU A 353 -17.86 -14.12 8.97
CA LEU A 353 -16.83 -15.05 9.44
C LEU A 353 -15.65 -15.16 8.47
N ALA A 354 -15.91 -15.08 7.16
CA ALA A 354 -14.86 -15.05 6.14
C ALA A 354 -13.94 -13.84 6.25
N ARG A 355 -14.34 -12.76 6.96
CA ARG A 355 -13.48 -11.60 7.26
C ARG A 355 -12.43 -11.90 8.35
N VAL A 356 -12.62 -12.92 9.20
CA VAL A 356 -11.71 -13.24 10.31
C VAL A 356 -10.30 -13.65 9.81
N PRO A 357 -10.13 -14.50 8.78
CA PRO A 357 -8.81 -14.74 8.21
C PRO A 357 -8.14 -13.50 7.60
N PHE A 358 -8.90 -12.46 7.23
CA PHE A 358 -8.33 -11.23 6.67
C PHE A 358 -7.74 -10.28 7.74
N LEU A 359 -7.81 -10.62 9.03
CA LEU A 359 -7.25 -9.76 10.09
C LEU A 359 -5.76 -9.45 9.87
N PHE A 360 -4.98 -10.37 9.30
CA PHE A 360 -3.56 -10.16 9.03
C PHE A 360 -3.23 -9.74 7.59
N THR A 361 -4.20 -9.27 6.81
CA THR A 361 -4.01 -8.91 5.39
C THR A 361 -3.01 -7.77 5.17
N VAL A 362 -2.81 -6.89 6.15
CA VAL A 362 -1.87 -5.76 6.02
C VAL A 362 -0.44 -6.17 6.42
N VAL A 363 -0.27 -7.27 7.18
CA VAL A 363 1.03 -7.75 7.67
C VAL A 363 2.07 -7.92 6.56
N PRO A 364 1.78 -8.62 5.44
CA PRO A 364 2.79 -8.85 4.41
C PRO A 364 3.32 -7.56 3.78
N PHE A 365 2.51 -6.50 3.65
CA PHE A 365 3.00 -5.23 3.10
C PHE A 365 4.07 -4.58 3.97
N SER A 366 3.86 -4.56 5.28
CA SER A 366 4.81 -3.94 6.22
C SER A 366 6.09 -4.76 6.33
N VAL A 367 5.95 -6.08 6.41
CA VAL A 367 7.07 -7.00 6.59
C VAL A 367 7.91 -7.13 5.32
N LEU A 368 7.30 -7.30 4.14
CA LEU A 368 8.03 -7.36 2.87
C LEU A 368 8.78 -6.05 2.59
N ARG A 369 8.19 -4.90 2.94
CA ARG A 369 8.84 -3.58 2.84
C ARG A 369 10.04 -3.47 3.78
N ALA A 370 9.93 -3.95 5.02
CA ALA A 370 11.03 -3.98 5.98
C ALA A 370 12.16 -4.90 5.51
N MET A 371 11.85 -6.11 5.01
CA MET A 371 12.82 -7.03 4.42
C MET A 371 13.51 -6.40 3.21
N LEU A 372 12.74 -5.79 2.30
CA LEU A 372 13.30 -5.09 1.14
C LEU A 372 14.25 -3.98 1.57
N SER A 373 13.88 -3.16 2.55
CA SER A 373 14.74 -2.09 3.09
C SER A 373 16.06 -2.63 3.69
N LYS A 374 16.02 -3.73 4.45
CA LYS A 374 17.22 -4.39 4.99
C LYS A 374 18.16 -4.88 3.88
N VAL A 375 17.58 -5.45 2.81
CA VAL A 375 18.31 -5.93 1.62
C VAL A 375 18.70 -4.79 0.67
N VAL A 376 18.20 -3.57 0.83
CA VAL A 376 18.66 -2.39 0.08
C VAL A 376 19.80 -1.68 0.82
N HIS A 377 19.64 -1.44 2.12
CA HIS A 377 20.63 -0.74 2.94
C HIS A 377 22.01 -1.42 2.92
N SER A 378 22.05 -2.75 2.98
CA SER A 378 23.31 -3.46 2.90
C SER A 378 23.95 -3.41 1.49
N THR A 379 23.26 -2.90 0.45
CA THR A 379 23.77 -2.73 -0.93
C THR A 379 24.37 -1.35 -1.03
N GLU A 380 23.67 -0.35 -0.48
CA GLU A 380 24.17 1.02 -0.40
C GLU A 380 25.39 1.12 0.51
N GLN A 381 25.45 0.37 1.61
CA GLN A 381 26.68 0.25 2.42
C GLN A 381 27.84 -0.38 1.64
N VAL A 382 27.56 -1.35 0.76
CA VAL A 382 28.59 -1.90 -0.12
C VAL A 382 29.01 -0.85 -1.16
N LEU A 383 28.06 -0.09 -1.72
CA LEU A 383 28.33 1.01 -2.66
C LEU A 383 29.16 2.13 -2.02
N SER A 384 28.86 2.55 -0.78
CA SER A 384 29.62 3.58 -0.05
C SER A 384 30.96 3.08 0.46
N SER A 385 31.10 1.77 0.72
CA SER A 385 32.38 1.15 1.07
C SER A 385 33.36 0.98 -0.10
N VAL A 386 32.89 1.17 -1.34
CA VAL A 386 33.73 1.14 -2.55
C VAL A 386 34.31 2.52 -2.89
N SER A 387 33.87 3.61 -2.23
CA SER A 387 34.30 4.98 -2.56
C SER A 387 35.19 5.71 -1.54
N ALA A 388 35.73 5.07 -0.49
CA ALA A 388 36.81 5.68 0.30
C ALA A 388 37.46 4.69 1.26
N GLY A 389 38.79 4.78 1.41
CA GLY A 389 39.61 4.08 2.39
C GLY A 389 39.30 4.41 3.86
N MET A 390 38.07 4.13 4.30
CA MET A 390 37.61 4.36 5.68
C MET A 390 37.48 3.08 6.50
N ARG A 391 37.92 1.94 5.95
CA ARG A 391 38.10 0.68 6.69
C ARG A 391 39.30 0.75 7.64
N GLU A 392 40.26 1.62 7.36
CA GLU A 392 41.45 1.83 8.21
C GLU A 392 41.18 2.81 9.36
N ALA A 393 40.30 3.80 9.17
CA ALA A 393 39.93 4.76 10.22
C ALA A 393 38.96 4.17 11.27
N MET A 394 38.11 3.21 10.90
CA MET A 394 37.11 2.63 11.81
C MET A 394 37.68 1.50 12.70
N ASN A 395 38.77 0.84 12.28
CA ASN A 395 39.52 -0.09 13.13
C ASN A 395 40.34 0.64 14.22
N PHE A 396 40.61 1.94 14.04
CA PHE A 396 41.30 2.75 15.05
C PHE A 396 40.35 3.25 16.16
N LEU A 397 39.05 3.37 15.88
CA LEU A 397 38.05 3.86 16.84
C LEU A 397 37.29 2.77 17.61
N TYR A 398 37.37 1.49 17.20
CA TYR A 398 36.74 0.38 17.93
C TYR A 398 37.58 -0.16 19.10
N LYS A 399 38.68 0.53 19.46
CA LYS A 399 39.51 0.24 20.63
C LYS A 399 39.21 1.22 21.77
N LYS A 400 37.95 1.33 22.19
CA LYS A 400 37.64 1.84 23.54
C LYS A 400 36.24 1.44 24.03
N ASN A 401 36.31 0.48 24.94
CA ASN A 401 35.44 0.24 26.10
C ASN A 401 34.34 -0.84 26.03
N PRO A 402 34.22 -1.58 27.14
CA PRO A 402 33.79 -2.97 27.19
C PRO A 402 32.39 -3.07 27.82
N VAL A 403 31.96 -4.30 28.11
CA VAL A 403 30.84 -4.64 29.02
C VAL A 403 29.48 -4.82 28.33
N LYS A 404 29.29 -5.97 27.68
CA LYS A 404 28.46 -7.09 28.16
C LYS A 404 28.29 -8.15 27.06
N THR A 405 29.14 -9.15 27.07
CA THR A 405 28.86 -10.47 26.54
C THR A 405 29.26 -11.45 27.62
N THR A 406 28.26 -11.90 28.38
CA THR A 406 28.41 -12.97 29.35
C THR A 406 28.39 -14.30 28.58
N GLU A 407 29.52 -14.99 28.66
CA GLU A 407 29.72 -16.44 28.68
C GLU A 407 28.65 -17.36 28.08
N VAL A 408 29.03 -18.03 26.99
CA VAL A 408 28.77 -19.47 26.85
C VAL A 408 30.09 -20.12 26.46
N ASN A 409 30.80 -20.64 27.47
CA ASN A 409 32.02 -21.43 27.32
C ASN A 409 31.66 -22.91 27.12
N SER A 410 32.21 -23.48 26.04
CA SER A 410 32.91 -24.77 25.99
C SER A 410 32.47 -25.94 26.89
N ILE A 411 31.99 -27.02 26.24
CA ILE A 411 32.27 -28.43 26.58
C ILE A 411 32.52 -29.12 25.22
N GLU A 412 33.78 -29.31 24.80
CA GLU A 412 34.66 -30.46 25.08
C GLU A 412 34.28 -31.73 24.30
N VAL A 413 35.06 -32.02 23.23
CA VAL A 413 35.28 -33.37 22.71
C VAL A 413 36.79 -33.51 22.45
N HIS A 414 37.53 -33.95 23.45
CA HIS A 414 38.83 -34.61 23.30
C HIS A 414 38.56 -36.11 23.14
N SER A 415 39.11 -36.82 22.16
CA SER A 415 40.48 -37.39 22.17
C SER A 415 40.61 -38.24 20.87
N ILE A 416 41.76 -38.34 20.19
CA ILE A 416 42.83 -39.32 20.45
C ILE A 416 44.13 -38.90 19.73
N GLN A 417 45.19 -38.80 20.55
CA GLN A 417 46.66 -39.09 20.42
C GLN A 417 47.45 -38.84 19.10
N LEU A 418 48.56 -38.06 19.05
CA LEU A 418 49.93 -38.24 19.62
C LEU A 418 50.69 -39.42 18.94
N ILE A 419 51.84 -39.28 18.23
CA ILE A 419 53.22 -39.03 18.73
C ILE A 419 54.32 -39.12 17.60
N GLN A 420 55.43 -38.35 17.73
CA GLN A 420 56.81 -38.42 17.13
C GLN A 420 57.15 -37.51 15.93
N TRP A 421 58.30 -36.81 15.83
CA TRP A 421 59.55 -36.80 16.62
C TRP A 421 60.32 -35.47 16.48
N LYS A 422 61.29 -35.27 17.37
CA LYS A 422 62.17 -34.10 17.56
C LYS A 422 63.53 -34.35 16.92
N ASN A 423 64.14 -33.39 16.21
CA ASN A 423 65.55 -32.96 16.39
C ASN A 423 66.05 -31.89 15.39
N PRO A 424 67.16 -31.17 15.71
CA PRO A 424 67.45 -29.83 15.23
C PRO A 424 68.72 -29.70 14.34
N VAL A 425 68.89 -28.52 13.71
CA VAL A 425 70.13 -27.92 13.16
C VAL A 425 70.88 -28.65 12.02
N LYS A 426 71.02 -27.97 10.87
CA LYS A 426 72.32 -27.74 10.20
C LYS A 426 72.22 -26.66 9.10
N ASN A 427 73.13 -25.68 9.20
CA ASN A 427 73.52 -24.76 8.12
C ASN A 427 74.11 -25.53 6.93
N ALA A 428 73.82 -25.09 5.71
CA ALA A 428 74.78 -25.05 4.60
C ALA A 428 74.25 -24.14 3.48
N SER A 429 75.13 -23.27 3.03
CA SER A 429 75.08 -22.41 1.85
C SER A 429 75.04 -23.19 0.54
N ASP A 430 74.34 -22.65 -0.47
CA ASP A 430 74.86 -22.34 -1.82
C ASP A 430 73.80 -22.49 -2.93
N ARG A 431 73.70 -21.41 -3.71
CA ARG A 431 73.04 -21.16 -5.00
C ARG A 431 71.55 -20.85 -5.04
#